data_AF-A0A7L3HJS2-F1
#
_entry.id   AF-A0A7L3HJS2-F1
#
_cell.length_a   1.000
_cell.length_b   1.000
_cell.length_c   1.000
_cell.angle_alpha   90.00
_cell.angle_beta   90.00
_cell.angle_gamma   90.00
#
_symmetry.space_group_name_H-M   'P 1'
#
loop_
_entity.id
_entity.type
_entity.pdbx_description
1 polymer ?
#
loop_
_entity_poly.entity_id
_entity_poly.type
_entity_poly.pdbx_seq_one_letter_code
_entity_poly.pdbx_strand_id
1 'polypeptide(L)'
;MEEGSAAKERVLVTGGAGYFGFRLGCAIYQKGVDVILFDVVKPLQTVPEGIKFMQGNICCLSEVEEALRDVICVFHIASYGMSGREQLNRKLIEDVNVKGTENVIQACKSRGVPSLVYTSTYNVIFGGQIIENGDESLPYLPLHLHPDHYSRTKSLAEMKVLEANGAELENGRGVLRTCALRPAGIYGPGEQRHLPRIVSYIERGLFKFVYGDPLSLVEFVHVDNLVQAHVLASEALRASKQHIAAGQAYFISDGRPVNNFEFFRPLVEGLGYKFPTWRLPLSLVYFFAFLTEIVHFLVGRVYNFQPLLTRTEVYKTGVTHYFSMEKARKELGYEPQQYSLDEVVEWFRSQGCGPKPRNYTMMHLVRDGALLLGLIAVLVSWFPSAVTFSL
;
A
#
# COMPACT_ATOMS: atom_id res chain seq x y z
N MET A 1 15.98 -47.61 7.26
CA MET A 1 15.31 -46.73 8.23
C MET A 1 15.05 -45.43 7.51
N GLU A 2 13.85 -45.29 6.92
CA GLU A 2 13.39 -44.00 6.39
C GLU A 2 13.11 -43.10 7.60
N GLU A 3 13.89 -42.05 7.76
CA GLU A 3 13.52 -40.93 8.62
C GLU A 3 12.17 -40.41 8.11
N GLY A 4 11.14 -40.50 8.95
CA GLY A 4 9.83 -39.97 8.64
C GLY A 4 9.95 -38.49 8.30
N SER A 5 9.81 -38.17 7.01
CA SER A 5 9.78 -36.80 6.50
C SER A 5 8.74 -36.01 7.28
N ALA A 6 9.17 -35.19 8.23
CA ALA A 6 8.31 -34.17 8.82
C ALA A 6 7.67 -33.40 7.65
N ALA A 7 6.34 -33.33 7.60
CA ALA A 7 5.65 -32.61 6.54
C ALA A 7 6.20 -31.19 6.49
N LYS A 8 6.79 -30.81 5.35
CA LYS A 8 7.46 -29.53 5.21
C LYS A 8 6.44 -28.41 5.41
N GLU A 9 6.70 -27.52 6.36
CA GLU A 9 5.83 -26.38 6.64
C GLU A 9 5.64 -25.57 5.35
N ARG A 10 4.38 -25.41 4.94
CA ARG A 10 4.01 -24.69 3.71
C ARG A 10 3.14 -23.49 4.01
N VAL A 11 3.48 -22.35 3.41
CA VAL A 11 2.74 -21.10 3.53
C VAL A 11 2.23 -20.64 2.18
N LEU A 12 1.18 -19.83 2.19
CA LEU A 12 0.66 -19.18 0.99
C LEU A 12 0.71 -17.65 1.14
N VAL A 13 1.13 -16.97 0.08
CA VAL A 13 1.12 -15.52 -0.03
C VAL A 13 0.14 -15.12 -1.14
N THR A 14 -1.02 -14.60 -0.75
CA THR A 14 -1.93 -13.95 -1.74
C THR A 14 -1.34 -12.62 -2.16
N GLY A 15 -1.54 -12.19 -3.40
CA GLY A 15 -0.85 -11.00 -3.92
C GLY A 15 0.63 -11.28 -4.14
N GLY A 16 0.99 -12.56 -4.33
CA GLY A 16 2.36 -13.05 -4.39
C GLY A 16 3.12 -12.62 -5.65
N ALA A 17 2.44 -12.06 -6.66
CA ALA A 17 3.09 -11.45 -7.83
C ALA A 17 3.31 -9.94 -7.65
N GLY A 18 2.71 -9.33 -6.63
CA GLY A 18 2.93 -7.92 -6.29
C GLY A 18 4.28 -7.68 -5.62
N TYR A 19 4.73 -6.43 -5.65
CA TYR A 19 6.03 -5.98 -5.11
C TYR A 19 6.35 -6.55 -3.71
N PHE A 20 5.49 -6.29 -2.72
CA PHE A 20 5.71 -6.74 -1.36
C PHE A 20 5.50 -8.26 -1.22
N GLY A 21 4.45 -8.83 -1.81
CA GLY A 21 4.14 -10.25 -1.67
C GLY A 21 5.18 -11.17 -2.27
N PHE A 22 5.72 -10.83 -3.45
CA PHE A 22 6.82 -11.57 -4.06
C PHE A 22 8.06 -11.57 -3.17
N ARG A 23 8.41 -10.41 -2.60
CA ARG A 23 9.58 -10.24 -1.74
C ARG A 23 9.45 -11.00 -0.42
N LEU A 24 8.26 -10.96 0.20
CA LEU A 24 7.95 -11.76 1.39
C LEU A 24 8.06 -13.26 1.09
N GLY A 25 7.47 -13.73 -0.01
CA GLY A 25 7.55 -15.15 -0.38
C GLY A 25 8.97 -15.61 -0.62
N CYS A 26 9.80 -14.81 -1.30
CA CYS A 26 11.22 -15.13 -1.49
C CYS A 26 11.98 -15.20 -0.15
N ALA A 27 11.75 -14.24 0.75
CA ALA A 27 12.42 -14.21 2.06
C ALA A 27 12.02 -15.38 2.96
N ILE A 28 10.74 -15.79 2.92
CA ILE A 28 10.27 -16.98 3.66
C ILE A 28 10.89 -18.25 3.07
N TYR A 29 10.96 -18.36 1.74
CA TYR A 29 11.58 -19.52 1.08
C TYR A 29 13.08 -19.65 1.42
N GLN A 30 13.80 -18.53 1.49
CA GLN A 30 15.22 -18.51 1.92
C GLN A 30 15.42 -19.02 3.35
N LYS A 31 14.39 -19.01 4.19
CA LYS A 31 14.39 -19.61 5.54
C LYS A 31 14.06 -21.11 5.54
N GLY A 32 13.92 -21.74 4.38
CA GLY A 32 13.69 -23.18 4.22
C GLY A 32 12.23 -23.63 4.25
N VAL A 33 11.28 -22.69 4.26
CA VAL A 33 9.83 -22.95 4.28
C VAL A 33 9.30 -23.10 2.86
N ASP A 34 8.37 -24.03 2.63
CA ASP A 34 7.71 -24.16 1.32
C ASP A 34 6.75 -22.98 1.08
N VAL A 35 6.81 -22.36 -0.10
CA VAL A 35 6.02 -21.16 -0.40
C VAL A 35 5.17 -21.35 -1.65
N ILE A 36 3.90 -20.98 -1.54
CA ILE A 36 2.99 -20.75 -2.67
C ILE A 36 2.79 -19.25 -2.85
N LEU A 37 3.14 -18.72 -4.02
CA LEU A 37 2.72 -17.40 -4.48
C LEU A 37 1.39 -17.54 -5.22
N PHE A 38 0.34 -16.87 -4.72
CA PHE A 38 -1.01 -16.91 -5.31
C PHE A 38 -1.42 -15.52 -5.79
N ASP A 39 -1.72 -15.39 -7.08
CA ASP A 39 -2.07 -14.10 -7.69
C ASP A 39 -2.83 -14.28 -9.01
N VAL A 40 -3.60 -13.27 -9.41
CA VAL A 40 -4.32 -13.25 -10.69
C VAL A 40 -3.39 -13.07 -11.88
N VAL A 41 -2.22 -12.45 -11.65
CA VAL A 41 -1.18 -12.22 -12.66
C VAL A 41 0.11 -12.95 -12.31
N LYS A 42 0.89 -13.31 -13.33
CA LYS A 42 2.24 -13.87 -13.10
C LYS A 42 3.19 -12.78 -12.57
N PRO A 43 4.14 -13.12 -11.68
CA PRO A 43 5.17 -12.19 -11.26
C PRO A 43 5.97 -11.66 -12.46
N LEU A 44 6.37 -10.39 -12.39
CA LEU A 44 7.22 -9.79 -13.41
C LEU A 44 8.65 -10.36 -13.34
N GLN A 45 9.10 -10.67 -12.13
CA GLN A 45 10.37 -11.32 -11.87
C GLN A 45 10.27 -12.84 -12.08
N THR A 46 11.41 -13.46 -12.40
CA THR A 46 11.48 -14.93 -12.45
C THR A 46 11.29 -15.49 -11.05
N VAL A 47 10.36 -16.43 -10.90
CA VAL A 47 10.11 -17.13 -9.64
C VAL A 47 11.31 -18.05 -9.36
N PRO A 48 11.97 -17.94 -8.18
CA PRO A 48 13.05 -18.84 -7.79
C PRO A 48 12.65 -20.31 -7.87
N GLU A 49 13.58 -21.16 -8.28
CA GLU A 49 13.37 -22.61 -8.30
C GLU A 49 12.99 -23.12 -6.91
N GLY A 50 11.90 -23.89 -6.84
CA GLY A 50 11.31 -24.43 -5.61
C GLY A 50 10.20 -23.58 -4.97
N ILE A 51 9.99 -22.33 -5.40
CA ILE A 51 8.77 -21.58 -5.06
C ILE A 51 7.67 -21.95 -6.06
N LYS A 52 6.50 -22.35 -5.56
CA LYS A 52 5.34 -22.66 -6.40
C LYS A 52 4.56 -21.38 -6.70
N PHE A 53 4.32 -21.09 -7.97
CA PHE A 53 3.34 -20.07 -8.37
C PHE A 53 2.01 -20.73 -8.77
N MET A 54 0.91 -20.23 -8.21
CA MET A 54 -0.45 -20.65 -8.55
C MET A 54 -1.23 -19.43 -9.03
N GLN A 55 -1.65 -19.43 -10.29
CA GLN A 55 -2.50 -18.39 -10.81
C GLN A 55 -3.93 -18.61 -10.34
N GLY A 56 -4.54 -17.60 -9.73
CA GLY A 56 -5.93 -17.65 -9.30
C GLY A 56 -6.44 -16.35 -8.70
N ASN A 57 -7.74 -16.26 -8.51
CA ASN A 57 -8.43 -15.06 -8.07
C ASN A 57 -9.00 -15.23 -6.66
N ILE A 58 -8.64 -14.33 -5.73
CA ILE A 58 -9.18 -14.35 -4.37
C ILE A 58 -10.70 -14.14 -4.32
N CYS A 59 -11.30 -13.55 -5.35
CA CYS A 59 -12.74 -13.40 -5.48
C CYS A 59 -13.45 -14.74 -5.84
N CYS A 60 -12.69 -15.79 -6.19
CA CYS A 60 -13.18 -17.13 -6.51
C CYS A 60 -12.83 -18.09 -5.37
N LEU A 61 -13.80 -18.39 -4.50
CA LEU A 61 -13.58 -19.21 -3.29
C LEU A 61 -12.93 -20.57 -3.60
N SER A 62 -13.39 -21.27 -4.64
CA SER A 62 -12.86 -22.59 -4.99
C SER A 62 -11.38 -22.56 -5.40
N GLU A 63 -10.92 -21.48 -6.04
CA GLU A 63 -9.50 -21.31 -6.38
C GLU A 63 -8.65 -21.01 -5.14
N VAL A 64 -9.19 -20.25 -4.19
CA VAL A 64 -8.51 -19.98 -2.90
C VAL A 64 -8.39 -21.28 -2.10
N GLU A 65 -9.49 -22.02 -1.97
CA GLU A 65 -9.51 -23.32 -1.31
C GLU A 65 -8.53 -24.32 -1.91
N GLU A 66 -8.40 -24.31 -3.24
CA GLU A 66 -7.43 -25.14 -3.95
C GLU A 66 -5.99 -24.79 -3.59
N ALA A 67 -5.70 -23.49 -3.49
CA ALA A 67 -4.36 -23.02 -3.17
C ALA A 67 -3.98 -23.24 -1.70
N LEU A 68 -4.96 -23.39 -0.81
CA LEU A 68 -4.77 -23.60 0.63
C LEU A 68 -4.62 -25.07 1.06
N ARG A 69 -4.56 -26.02 0.12
CA ARG A 69 -4.26 -27.42 0.46
C ARG A 69 -2.89 -27.55 1.13
N ASP A 70 -2.85 -28.20 2.29
CA ASP A 70 -1.64 -28.44 3.09
C ASP A 70 -0.88 -27.16 3.50
N VAL A 71 -1.59 -26.02 3.59
CA VAL A 71 -1.03 -24.74 4.04
C VAL A 71 -1.23 -24.55 5.53
N ILE A 72 -0.19 -24.11 6.25
CA ILE A 72 -0.24 -23.87 7.70
C ILE A 72 -0.40 -22.38 8.06
N CYS A 73 -0.08 -21.48 7.14
CA CYS A 73 -0.19 -20.04 7.36
C CYS A 73 -0.45 -19.30 6.04
N VAL A 74 -1.34 -18.33 6.07
CA VAL A 74 -1.63 -17.43 4.95
C VAL A 74 -1.16 -16.03 5.26
N PHE A 75 -0.37 -15.47 4.36
CA PHE A 75 -0.08 -14.04 4.29
C PHE A 75 -1.04 -13.39 3.28
N HIS A 76 -2.04 -12.69 3.79
CA HIS A 76 -3.06 -12.05 2.97
C HIS A 76 -2.67 -10.61 2.62
N ILE A 77 -2.03 -10.45 1.46
CA ILE A 77 -1.48 -9.17 0.95
C ILE A 77 -2.28 -8.65 -0.25
N ALA A 78 -2.98 -9.54 -0.97
CA ALA A 78 -3.76 -9.18 -2.14
C ALA A 78 -4.73 -8.02 -1.81
N SER A 79 -4.66 -6.95 -2.60
CA SER A 79 -5.55 -5.79 -2.48
C SER A 79 -5.61 -5.03 -3.80
N TYR A 80 -6.63 -4.19 -3.96
CA TYR A 80 -6.82 -3.37 -5.15
C TYR A 80 -7.28 -1.95 -4.78
N GLY A 81 -6.84 -0.96 -5.56
CA GLY A 81 -7.36 0.41 -5.46
C GLY A 81 -6.60 1.37 -4.56
N MET A 82 -5.35 1.06 -4.17
CA MET A 82 -4.60 1.92 -3.25
C MET A 82 -4.29 3.32 -3.80
N SER A 83 -4.03 3.46 -5.11
CA SER A 83 -3.65 4.74 -5.72
C SER A 83 -3.96 4.83 -7.21
N GLY A 84 -3.95 6.06 -7.74
CA GLY A 84 -4.14 6.34 -9.18
C GLY A 84 -5.51 5.93 -9.72
N ARG A 85 -5.58 5.59 -11.01
CA ARG A 85 -6.82 5.17 -11.68
C ARG A 85 -7.57 4.02 -10.99
N GLU A 86 -6.86 3.15 -10.26
CA GLU A 86 -7.47 2.00 -9.59
C GLU A 86 -8.44 2.43 -8.48
N GLN A 87 -8.18 3.57 -7.82
CA GLN A 87 -9.05 4.16 -6.78
C GLN A 87 -10.48 4.42 -7.27
N LEU A 88 -10.67 4.52 -8.59
CA LEU A 88 -11.93 4.90 -9.20
C LEU A 88 -12.86 3.71 -9.46
N ASN A 89 -12.34 2.47 -9.42
CA ASN A 89 -13.14 1.28 -9.64
C ASN A 89 -13.69 0.71 -8.31
N ARG A 90 -14.66 1.42 -7.72
CA ARG A 90 -15.23 1.10 -6.40
C ARG A 90 -15.73 -0.34 -6.27
N LYS A 91 -16.36 -0.87 -7.33
CA LYS A 91 -16.86 -2.25 -7.33
C LYS A 91 -15.72 -3.25 -7.19
N LEU A 92 -14.68 -3.14 -8.01
CA LEU A 92 -13.53 -4.06 -7.94
C LEU A 92 -12.77 -3.91 -6.62
N ILE A 93 -12.71 -2.70 -6.06
CA ILE A 93 -12.14 -2.45 -4.72
C ILE A 93 -12.92 -3.24 -3.65
N GLU A 94 -14.26 -3.18 -3.65
CA GLU A 94 -15.08 -3.92 -2.69
C GLU A 94 -14.96 -5.45 -2.92
N ASP A 95 -15.04 -5.89 -4.17
CA ASP A 95 -14.98 -7.31 -4.56
C ASP A 95 -13.64 -7.94 -4.14
N VAL A 96 -12.52 -7.24 -4.33
CA VAL A 96 -11.19 -7.75 -3.97
C VAL A 96 -10.94 -7.60 -2.48
N ASN A 97 -11.09 -6.39 -1.93
CA ASN A 97 -10.64 -6.12 -0.56
C ASN A 97 -11.60 -6.68 0.49
N VAL A 98 -12.92 -6.67 0.25
CA VAL A 98 -13.90 -7.17 1.23
C VAL A 98 -14.25 -8.63 0.93
N LYS A 99 -14.87 -8.88 -0.23
CA LYS A 99 -15.32 -10.24 -0.58
C LYS A 99 -14.16 -11.21 -0.78
N GLY A 100 -13.05 -10.76 -1.38
CA GLY A 100 -11.84 -11.57 -1.50
C GLY A 100 -11.26 -11.96 -0.14
N THR A 101 -11.25 -11.03 0.82
CA THR A 101 -10.83 -11.32 2.20
C THR A 101 -11.77 -12.32 2.87
N GLU A 102 -13.09 -12.18 2.70
CA GLU A 102 -14.08 -13.14 3.22
C GLU A 102 -13.84 -14.55 2.67
N ASN A 103 -13.54 -14.67 1.37
CA ASN A 103 -13.21 -15.96 0.76
C ASN A 103 -11.94 -16.56 1.36
N VAL A 104 -10.90 -15.75 1.63
CA VAL A 104 -9.66 -16.22 2.28
C VAL A 104 -9.95 -16.72 3.70
N ILE A 105 -10.74 -15.98 4.49
CA ILE A 105 -11.15 -16.41 5.84
C ILE A 105 -11.93 -17.73 5.76
N GLN A 106 -12.91 -17.83 4.86
CA GLN A 106 -13.71 -19.03 4.68
C GLN A 106 -12.85 -20.23 4.27
N ALA A 107 -11.96 -20.05 3.31
CA ALA A 107 -11.07 -21.10 2.84
C ALA A 107 -10.04 -21.52 3.91
N CYS A 108 -9.57 -20.60 4.76
CA CYS A 108 -8.76 -20.96 5.92
C CYS A 108 -9.53 -21.90 6.86
N LYS A 109 -10.81 -21.61 7.14
CA LYS A 109 -11.65 -22.46 8.00
C LYS A 109 -11.90 -23.83 7.37
N SER A 110 -12.31 -23.87 6.09
CA SER A 110 -12.66 -25.11 5.38
C SER A 110 -11.45 -26.01 5.14
N ARG A 111 -10.28 -25.44 4.88
CA ARG A 111 -9.00 -26.17 4.70
C ARG A 111 -8.23 -26.39 6.00
N GLY A 112 -8.73 -25.87 7.12
CA GLY A 112 -8.12 -26.05 8.43
C GLY A 112 -6.77 -25.36 8.60
N VAL A 113 -6.58 -24.22 7.93
CA VAL A 113 -5.38 -23.38 8.06
C VAL A 113 -5.44 -22.62 9.40
N PRO A 114 -4.48 -22.82 10.32
CA PRO A 114 -4.57 -22.30 11.67
C PRO A 114 -4.13 -20.84 11.82
N SER A 115 -3.50 -20.22 10.81
CA SER A 115 -2.91 -18.88 10.93
C SER A 115 -3.14 -18.01 9.69
N LEU A 116 -3.57 -16.77 9.92
CA LEU A 116 -3.79 -15.75 8.89
C LEU A 116 -3.18 -14.41 9.33
N VAL A 117 -2.13 -13.98 8.63
CA VAL A 117 -1.51 -12.65 8.78
C VAL A 117 -2.04 -11.75 7.68
N TYR A 118 -2.75 -10.69 8.05
CA TYR A 118 -3.34 -9.75 7.09
C TYR A 118 -2.52 -8.46 6.99
N THR A 119 -2.19 -8.06 5.76
CA THR A 119 -1.59 -6.73 5.51
C THR A 119 -2.70 -5.70 5.41
N SER A 120 -2.89 -4.92 6.48
CA SER A 120 -3.77 -3.77 6.54
C SER A 120 -3.03 -2.48 6.16
N THR A 121 -3.35 -1.35 6.79
CA THR A 121 -2.75 -0.03 6.55
C THR A 121 -3.10 0.92 7.68
N TYR A 122 -2.25 1.90 7.98
CA TYR A 122 -2.62 2.98 8.92
C TYR A 122 -3.85 3.79 8.46
N ASN A 123 -4.22 3.72 7.17
CA ASN A 123 -5.41 4.40 6.65
C ASN A 123 -6.73 3.91 7.26
N VAL A 124 -6.73 2.78 7.99
CA VAL A 124 -7.93 2.30 8.70
C VAL A 124 -8.33 3.21 9.86
N ILE A 125 -7.41 4.06 10.34
CA ILE A 125 -7.67 5.06 11.37
C ILE A 125 -7.47 6.51 10.89
N PHE A 126 -6.69 6.73 9.83
CA PHE A 126 -6.37 8.07 9.34
C PHE A 126 -7.30 8.52 8.21
N GLY A 127 -7.89 9.71 8.35
CA GLY A 127 -8.76 10.38 7.38
C GLY A 127 -8.36 11.82 7.07
N GLY A 128 -7.19 12.28 7.53
CA GLY A 128 -6.72 13.66 7.37
C GLY A 128 -6.68 14.48 8.66
N GLN A 129 -7.01 13.88 9.80
CA GLN A 129 -6.77 14.46 11.12
C GLN A 129 -5.31 14.33 11.53
N ILE A 130 -4.82 15.24 12.37
CA ILE A 130 -3.47 15.14 12.96
C ILE A 130 -3.44 13.97 13.93
N ILE A 131 -2.41 13.12 13.82
CA ILE A 131 -2.13 12.05 14.78
C ILE A 131 -0.65 12.09 15.15
N GLU A 132 -0.35 12.23 16.43
CA GLU A 132 1.02 12.25 16.93
C GLU A 132 1.20 11.08 17.88
N ASN A 133 2.08 10.15 17.51
CA ASN A 133 2.39 8.95 18.29
C ASN A 133 1.15 8.10 18.67
N GLY A 134 0.20 7.96 17.73
CA GLY A 134 -1.01 7.18 17.97
C GLY A 134 -0.74 5.67 18.08
N ASP A 135 -1.51 4.94 18.87
CA ASP A 135 -1.32 3.49 19.05
C ASP A 135 -2.58 2.68 18.66
N GLU A 136 -2.56 1.37 18.89
CA GLU A 136 -3.65 0.47 18.52
C GLU A 136 -4.94 0.66 19.35
N SER A 137 -4.94 1.52 20.37
CA SER A 137 -6.16 1.90 21.10
C SER A 137 -7.04 2.88 20.32
N LEU A 138 -6.47 3.53 19.29
CA LEU A 138 -7.23 4.43 18.43
C LEU A 138 -8.35 3.68 17.70
N PRO A 139 -9.58 4.24 17.67
CA PRO A 139 -10.70 3.61 16.99
C PRO A 139 -10.48 3.63 15.48
N TYR A 140 -11.10 2.66 14.80
CA TYR A 140 -11.30 2.76 13.35
C TYR A 140 -11.93 4.10 13.00
N LEU A 141 -11.46 4.70 11.91
CA LEU A 141 -12.13 5.87 11.36
C LEU A 141 -13.58 5.47 10.98
N PRO A 142 -14.60 6.25 11.37
CA PRO A 142 -15.97 5.98 10.94
C PRO A 142 -16.05 5.82 9.42
N LEU A 143 -16.73 4.76 8.95
CA LEU A 143 -16.64 4.33 7.55
C LEU A 143 -17.01 5.41 6.52
N HIS A 144 -17.87 6.36 6.89
CA HIS A 144 -18.31 7.47 6.04
C HIS A 144 -17.32 8.64 5.99
N LEU A 145 -16.31 8.65 6.86
CA LEU A 145 -15.26 9.68 6.91
C LEU A 145 -13.99 9.29 6.16
N HIS A 146 -13.89 8.05 5.65
CA HIS A 146 -12.73 7.66 4.84
C HIS A 146 -12.65 8.51 3.57
N PRO A 147 -11.47 9.10 3.27
CA PRO A 147 -11.30 9.99 2.12
C PRO A 147 -11.24 9.22 0.79
N ASP A 148 -10.99 7.91 0.83
CA ASP A 148 -10.98 7.05 -0.35
C ASP A 148 -11.64 5.68 -0.08
N HIS A 149 -12.12 5.04 -1.15
CA HIS A 149 -12.85 3.77 -1.05
C HIS A 149 -11.95 2.61 -0.62
N TYR A 150 -10.68 2.62 -1.01
CA TYR A 150 -9.72 1.59 -0.62
C TYR A 150 -9.56 1.55 0.89
N SER A 151 -9.28 2.70 1.52
CA SER A 151 -9.11 2.83 2.96
C SER A 151 -10.34 2.33 3.72
N ARG A 152 -11.55 2.70 3.26
CA ARG A 152 -12.82 2.16 3.81
C ARG A 152 -12.89 0.64 3.74
N THR A 153 -12.57 0.06 2.59
CA THR A 153 -12.62 -1.41 2.42
C THR A 153 -11.54 -2.14 3.20
N LYS A 154 -10.36 -1.53 3.39
CA LYS A 154 -9.31 -2.09 4.25
C LYS A 154 -9.73 -2.12 5.71
N SER A 155 -10.46 -1.11 6.20
CA SER A 155 -11.07 -1.14 7.54
C SER A 155 -12.07 -2.29 7.68
N LEU A 156 -12.98 -2.45 6.72
CA LEU A 156 -13.97 -3.54 6.72
C LEU A 156 -13.31 -4.92 6.71
N ALA A 157 -12.28 -5.09 5.89
CA ALA A 157 -11.54 -6.32 5.79
C ALA A 157 -10.71 -6.63 7.05
N GLU A 158 -10.05 -5.63 7.65
CA GLU A 158 -9.34 -5.80 8.93
C GLU A 158 -10.30 -6.23 10.04
N MET A 159 -11.46 -5.56 10.15
CA MET A 159 -12.50 -5.93 11.11
C MET A 159 -12.93 -7.39 10.95
N LYS A 160 -13.19 -7.84 9.72
CA LYS A 160 -13.58 -9.24 9.43
C LYS A 160 -12.48 -10.24 9.77
N VAL A 161 -11.22 -9.92 9.47
CA VAL A 161 -10.07 -10.78 9.79
C VAL A 161 -9.94 -10.93 11.31
N LEU A 162 -10.02 -9.83 12.06
CA LEU A 162 -9.88 -9.87 13.52
C LEU A 162 -11.10 -10.51 14.19
N GLU A 163 -12.32 -10.31 13.66
CA GLU A 163 -13.54 -10.99 14.11
C GLU A 163 -13.46 -12.51 13.90
N ALA A 164 -12.81 -12.96 12.83
CA ALA A 164 -12.61 -14.39 12.56
C ALA A 164 -11.59 -15.08 13.49
N ASN A 165 -10.86 -14.32 14.32
CA ASN A 165 -9.95 -14.89 15.31
C ASN A 165 -10.71 -15.75 16.33
N GLY A 166 -10.25 -16.98 16.54
CA GLY A 166 -10.90 -17.94 17.42
C GLY A 166 -12.00 -18.77 16.76
N ALA A 167 -12.29 -18.55 15.47
CA ALA A 167 -13.25 -19.37 14.74
C ALA A 167 -12.78 -20.84 14.65
N GLU A 168 -13.68 -21.79 14.89
CA GLU A 168 -13.38 -23.22 14.77
C GLU A 168 -13.01 -23.59 13.32
N LEU A 169 -11.98 -24.43 13.20
CA LEU A 169 -11.57 -25.01 11.93
C LEU A 169 -12.42 -26.24 11.61
N GLU A 170 -12.84 -26.41 10.35
CA GLU A 170 -13.76 -27.48 9.95
C GLU A 170 -13.11 -28.87 10.03
N ASN A 171 -11.78 -28.95 10.09
CA ASN A 171 -11.05 -30.18 10.34
C ASN A 171 -11.13 -30.64 11.82
N GLY A 172 -11.78 -29.87 12.70
CA GLY A 172 -11.92 -30.16 14.13
C GLY A 172 -10.63 -30.02 14.95
N ARG A 173 -9.56 -29.46 14.38
CA ARG A 173 -8.21 -29.41 14.98
C ARG A 173 -7.81 -27.99 15.37
N GLY A 174 -8.62 -27.36 16.21
CA GLY A 174 -8.34 -26.06 16.81
C GLY A 174 -9.08 -24.90 16.15
N VAL A 175 -8.48 -23.71 16.24
CA VAL A 175 -9.10 -22.45 15.83
C VAL A 175 -8.21 -21.66 14.87
N LEU A 176 -8.83 -20.87 14.01
CA LEU A 176 -8.19 -19.87 13.18
C LEU A 176 -7.64 -18.75 14.07
N ARG A 177 -6.34 -18.47 13.99
CA ARG A 177 -5.71 -17.35 14.67
C ARG A 177 -5.32 -16.30 13.65
N THR A 178 -5.71 -15.06 13.90
CA THR A 178 -5.48 -13.97 12.94
C THR A 178 -4.75 -12.81 13.58
N CYS A 179 -4.00 -12.06 12.78
CA CYS A 179 -3.49 -10.75 13.17
C CYS A 179 -3.44 -9.81 11.97
N ALA A 180 -3.38 -8.51 12.22
CA ALA A 180 -3.32 -7.49 11.18
C ALA A 180 -2.10 -6.57 11.37
N LEU A 181 -1.38 -6.30 10.29
CA LEU A 181 -0.27 -5.34 10.28
C LEU A 181 -0.70 -4.08 9.55
N ARG A 182 -0.56 -2.91 10.20
CA ARG A 182 -0.89 -1.59 9.69
C ARG A 182 0.41 -0.87 9.28
N PRO A 183 1.01 -1.20 8.12
CA PRO A 183 2.25 -0.57 7.68
C PRO A 183 2.05 0.91 7.35
N ALA A 184 3.11 1.69 7.60
CA ALA A 184 3.34 3.01 7.06
C ALA A 184 3.59 2.98 5.53
N GLY A 185 3.97 4.12 4.93
CA GLY A 185 4.28 4.18 3.49
C GLY A 185 5.44 3.25 3.12
N ILE A 186 5.19 2.25 2.26
CA ILE A 186 6.21 1.27 1.87
C ILE A 186 7.20 1.91 0.87
N TYR A 187 8.49 1.76 1.12
CA TYR A 187 9.55 2.13 0.18
C TYR A 187 10.59 1.01 0.03
N GLY A 188 11.43 1.16 -0.98
CA GLY A 188 12.61 0.33 -1.25
C GLY A 188 12.78 0.03 -2.74
N PRO A 189 13.86 -0.67 -3.11
CA PRO A 189 14.19 -0.95 -4.50
C PRO A 189 13.08 -1.75 -5.20
N GLY A 190 12.57 -1.22 -6.31
CA GLY A 190 11.55 -1.90 -7.11
C GLY A 190 10.11 -1.65 -6.66
N GLU A 191 9.85 -0.72 -5.73
CA GLU A 191 8.49 -0.26 -5.42
C GLU A 191 7.81 0.25 -6.70
N GLN A 192 6.60 -0.26 -6.97
CA GLN A 192 5.97 -0.16 -8.29
C GLN A 192 4.85 0.88 -8.39
N ARG A 193 4.42 1.49 -7.28
CA ARG A 193 3.22 2.34 -7.26
C ARG A 193 3.54 3.81 -7.09
N HIS A 194 4.23 4.20 -6.03
CA HIS A 194 4.40 5.61 -5.67
C HIS A 194 5.73 6.18 -6.17
N LEU A 195 6.83 5.44 -6.00
CA LEU A 195 8.15 5.91 -6.40
C LEU A 195 8.25 6.17 -7.91
N PRO A 196 7.74 5.30 -8.81
CA PRO A 196 7.80 5.56 -10.25
C PRO A 196 7.01 6.81 -10.66
N ARG A 197 5.91 7.13 -9.96
CA ARG A 197 5.14 8.38 -10.19
C ARG A 197 5.94 9.60 -9.77
N ILE A 198 6.55 9.55 -8.58
CA ILE A 198 7.42 10.63 -8.07
C ILE A 198 8.59 10.87 -9.04
N VAL A 199 9.29 9.80 -9.43
CA VAL A 199 10.39 9.87 -10.40
C VAL A 199 9.91 10.43 -11.74
N SER A 200 8.75 9.98 -12.25
CA SER A 200 8.18 10.55 -13.47
C SER A 200 7.87 12.05 -13.35
N TYR A 201 7.45 12.56 -12.19
CA TYR A 201 7.22 13.99 -11.99
C TYR A 201 8.52 14.78 -11.93
N ILE A 202 9.56 14.21 -11.33
CA ILE A 202 10.92 14.77 -11.30
C ILE A 202 11.47 14.87 -12.73
N GLU A 203 11.45 13.77 -13.50
CA GLU A 203 11.99 13.74 -14.86
C GLU A 203 11.26 14.68 -15.83
N ARG A 204 9.94 14.85 -15.66
CA ARG A 204 9.13 15.78 -16.46
C ARG A 204 9.25 17.23 -15.99
N GLY A 205 9.99 17.50 -14.92
CA GLY A 205 10.11 18.84 -14.34
C GLY A 205 8.79 19.36 -13.76
N LEU A 206 7.87 18.47 -13.36
CA LEU A 206 6.62 18.80 -12.69
C LEU A 206 6.78 18.89 -11.16
N PHE A 207 7.81 18.25 -10.61
CA PHE A 207 8.16 18.38 -9.20
C PHE A 207 8.85 19.73 -8.93
N LYS A 208 8.04 20.79 -8.75
CA LYS A 208 8.49 22.19 -8.66
C LYS A 208 8.21 22.85 -7.31
N PHE A 209 7.40 22.23 -6.47
CA PHE A 209 7.04 22.73 -5.16
C PHE A 209 6.84 21.57 -4.18
N VAL A 210 7.01 21.87 -2.90
CA VAL A 210 6.51 21.09 -1.78
C VAL A 210 5.29 21.79 -1.19
N TYR A 211 4.56 21.19 -0.25
CA TYR A 211 3.40 21.84 0.36
C TYR A 211 3.16 21.40 1.79
N GLY A 212 2.24 22.09 2.47
CA GLY A 212 1.92 21.84 3.87
C GLY A 212 2.98 22.41 4.82
N ASP A 213 2.83 22.05 6.10
CA ASP A 213 3.72 22.51 7.16
C ASP A 213 5.11 21.87 7.02
N PRO A 214 6.23 22.62 7.02
CA PRO A 214 7.59 22.05 7.03
C PRO A 214 7.87 21.13 8.23
N LEU A 215 7.15 21.30 9.34
CA LEU A 215 7.24 20.48 10.54
C LEU A 215 6.27 19.29 10.52
N SER A 216 5.45 19.13 9.47
CA SER A 216 4.59 17.96 9.37
C SER A 216 5.43 16.68 9.27
N LEU A 217 5.06 15.67 10.04
CA LEU A 217 5.78 14.40 10.14
C LEU A 217 4.90 13.24 9.66
N VAL A 218 5.49 12.37 8.86
CA VAL A 218 4.90 11.09 8.43
C VAL A 218 5.89 9.97 8.68
N GLU A 219 5.46 8.73 8.53
CA GLU A 219 6.33 7.57 8.64
C GLU A 219 6.35 6.73 7.36
N PHE A 220 7.47 6.01 7.20
CA PHE A 220 7.70 5.06 6.14
C PHE A 220 8.18 3.74 6.73
N VAL A 221 8.02 2.67 5.95
CA VAL A 221 8.53 1.35 6.28
C VAL A 221 9.32 0.81 5.10
N HIS A 222 10.57 0.41 5.34
CA HIS A 222 11.33 -0.28 4.31
C HIS A 222 10.69 -1.64 4.03
N VAL A 223 10.64 -2.06 2.78
CA VAL A 223 10.01 -3.33 2.39
C VAL A 223 10.64 -4.54 3.09
N ASP A 224 11.94 -4.55 3.40
CA ASP A 224 12.56 -5.63 4.20
C ASP A 224 12.14 -5.62 5.66
N ASN A 225 12.01 -4.43 6.26
CA ASN A 225 11.45 -4.29 7.60
C ASN A 225 10.00 -4.78 7.64
N LEU A 226 9.22 -4.50 6.60
CA LEU A 226 7.86 -5.01 6.49
C LEU A 226 7.82 -6.54 6.32
N VAL A 227 8.76 -7.12 5.56
CA VAL A 227 8.95 -8.57 5.46
C VAL A 227 9.25 -9.17 6.84
N GLN A 228 10.21 -8.60 7.56
CA GLN A 228 10.57 -9.02 8.92
C GLN A 228 9.34 -8.98 9.84
N ALA A 229 8.57 -7.89 9.83
CA ALA A 229 7.36 -7.75 10.63
C ALA A 229 6.33 -8.85 10.34
N HIS A 230 6.11 -9.21 9.07
CA HIS A 230 5.18 -10.28 8.71
C HIS A 230 5.66 -11.65 9.19
N VAL A 231 6.96 -11.95 9.04
CA VAL A 231 7.54 -13.19 9.55
C VAL A 231 7.37 -13.27 11.07
N LEU A 232 7.72 -12.22 11.81
CA LEU A 232 7.55 -12.15 13.26
C LEU A 232 6.08 -12.28 13.68
N ALA A 233 5.16 -11.64 12.96
CA ALA A 233 3.73 -11.77 13.22
C ALA A 233 3.23 -13.21 13.03
N SER A 234 3.71 -13.91 11.99
CA SER A 234 3.37 -15.32 11.79
C SER A 234 3.95 -16.23 12.88
N GLU A 235 5.17 -15.95 13.36
CA GLU A 235 5.78 -16.66 14.48
C GLU A 235 5.01 -16.41 15.79
N ALA A 236 4.57 -15.17 16.01
CA ALA A 236 3.77 -14.77 17.17
C ALA A 236 2.37 -15.41 17.21
N LEU A 237 1.86 -15.91 16.09
CA LEU A 237 0.63 -16.73 16.03
C LEU A 237 0.87 -18.20 16.41
N ARG A 238 2.13 -18.67 16.49
CA ARG A 238 2.44 -20.07 16.84
C ARG A 238 2.31 -20.31 18.35
N ALA A 239 2.09 -21.58 18.72
CA ALA A 239 2.00 -21.99 20.12
C ALA A 239 3.28 -21.72 20.92
N SER A 240 4.46 -21.79 20.26
CA SER A 240 5.75 -21.45 20.86
C SER A 240 5.86 -19.99 21.34
N LYS A 241 5.04 -19.10 20.79
CA LYS A 241 4.91 -17.69 21.20
C LYS A 241 3.60 -17.42 21.93
N GLN A 242 2.96 -18.46 22.47
CA GLN A 242 1.71 -18.40 23.22
C GLN A 242 0.56 -17.74 22.44
N HIS A 243 0.63 -17.72 21.10
CA HIS A 243 -0.33 -17.04 20.25
C HIS A 243 -0.52 -15.55 20.59
N ILE A 244 0.55 -14.87 21.06
CA ILE A 244 0.46 -13.48 21.55
C ILE A 244 -0.13 -12.51 20.52
N ALA A 245 0.04 -12.78 19.21
CA ALA A 245 -0.53 -11.96 18.15
C ALA A 245 -1.99 -12.26 17.79
N ALA A 246 -2.60 -13.31 18.35
CA ALA A 246 -3.96 -13.70 18.00
C ALA A 246 -4.99 -12.61 18.36
N GLY A 247 -5.76 -12.18 17.37
CA GLY A 247 -6.76 -11.12 17.47
C GLY A 247 -6.17 -9.70 17.57
N GLN A 248 -4.86 -9.53 17.32
CA GLN A 248 -4.19 -8.24 17.47
C GLN A 248 -3.94 -7.54 16.14
N ALA A 249 -3.99 -6.20 16.18
CA ALA A 249 -3.41 -5.33 15.17
C ALA A 249 -2.07 -4.74 15.68
N TYR A 250 -1.20 -4.33 14.74
CA TYR A 250 0.09 -3.70 15.01
C TYR A 250 0.43 -2.60 13.99
N PHE A 251 0.87 -1.43 14.44
CA PHE A 251 1.51 -0.44 13.56
C PHE A 251 2.96 -0.83 13.26
N ILE A 252 3.33 -0.74 11.97
CA ILE A 252 4.67 -1.12 11.48
C ILE A 252 5.27 0.04 10.69
N SER A 253 6.37 0.59 11.18
CA SER A 253 7.17 1.63 10.53
C SER A 253 8.68 1.38 10.73
N ASP A 254 9.52 2.27 10.21
CA ASP A 254 10.96 2.31 10.53
C ASP A 254 11.24 3.09 11.83
N GLY A 255 10.22 3.63 12.51
CA GLY A 255 10.36 4.41 13.75
C GLY A 255 11.07 5.75 13.60
N ARG A 256 11.02 6.34 12.39
CA ARG A 256 11.65 7.61 12.06
C ARG A 256 10.64 8.58 11.44
N PRO A 257 9.80 9.24 12.25
CA PRO A 257 8.93 10.30 11.76
C PRO A 257 9.74 11.41 11.07
N VAL A 258 9.38 11.74 9.84
CA VAL A 258 10.12 12.68 8.98
C VAL A 258 9.14 13.43 8.09
N ASN A 259 9.48 14.64 7.67
CA ASN A 259 8.67 15.32 6.67
C ASN A 259 8.64 14.53 5.35
N ASN A 260 7.45 14.32 4.78
CA ASN A 260 7.25 13.53 3.56
C ASN A 260 8.17 13.96 2.41
N PHE A 261 8.32 15.26 2.18
CA PHE A 261 9.14 15.74 1.07
C PHE A 261 10.62 15.60 1.36
N GLU A 262 11.04 15.90 2.59
CA GLU A 262 12.42 15.72 3.03
C GLU A 262 12.85 14.26 2.99
N PHE A 263 11.94 13.32 3.30
CA PHE A 263 12.19 11.89 3.10
C PHE A 263 12.62 11.59 1.67
N PHE A 264 11.96 12.15 0.66
CA PHE A 264 12.30 11.94 -0.75
C PHE A 264 13.43 12.83 -1.28
N ARG A 265 14.03 13.71 -0.48
CA ARG A 265 15.16 14.57 -0.93
C ARG A 265 16.33 13.75 -1.48
N PRO A 266 16.82 12.69 -0.81
CA PRO A 266 17.92 11.87 -1.33
C PRO A 266 17.58 11.23 -2.67
N LEU A 267 16.31 10.87 -2.93
CA LEU A 267 15.88 10.36 -4.23
C LEU A 267 16.01 11.42 -5.33
N VAL A 268 15.54 12.63 -5.07
CA VAL A 268 15.56 13.75 -6.04
C VAL A 268 16.99 14.16 -6.37
N GLU A 269 17.79 14.41 -5.33
CA GLU A 269 19.18 14.87 -5.47
C GLU A 269 20.08 13.74 -5.99
N GLY A 270 19.86 12.51 -5.52
CA GLY A 270 20.54 11.31 -6.00
C GLY A 270 20.27 11.01 -7.48
N LEU A 271 19.10 11.36 -8.03
CA LEU A 271 18.85 11.28 -9.47
C LEU A 271 19.43 12.46 -10.28
N GLY A 272 20.14 13.40 -9.63
CA GLY A 272 20.79 14.54 -10.29
C GLY A 272 19.86 15.74 -10.53
N TYR A 273 18.71 15.79 -9.84
CA TYR A 273 17.76 16.90 -9.93
C TYR A 273 17.87 17.84 -8.74
N LYS A 274 17.45 19.10 -8.92
CA LYS A 274 17.39 20.06 -7.81
C LYS A 274 16.11 19.88 -7.02
N PHE A 275 16.23 19.78 -5.70
CA PHE A 275 15.09 19.72 -4.81
C PHE A 275 14.31 21.05 -4.80
N PRO A 276 12.96 21.03 -4.83
CA PRO A 276 12.15 22.25 -4.81
C PRO A 276 12.34 23.11 -3.57
N THR A 277 12.31 24.43 -3.73
CA THR A 277 12.37 25.39 -2.63
C THR A 277 11.02 26.08 -2.34
N TRP A 278 10.12 26.08 -3.32
CA TRP A 278 8.80 26.70 -3.18
C TRP A 278 7.89 25.80 -2.35
N ARG A 279 7.22 26.40 -1.36
CA ARG A 279 6.26 25.70 -0.51
C ARG A 279 4.88 26.35 -0.63
N LEU A 280 3.88 25.55 -1.03
CA LEU A 280 2.50 26.00 -1.17
C LEU A 280 1.68 25.67 0.10
N PRO A 281 0.68 26.50 0.45
CA PRO A 281 -0.27 26.15 1.51
C PRO A 281 -1.02 24.86 1.20
N LEU A 282 -1.25 24.01 2.21
CA LEU A 282 -1.98 22.75 2.06
C LEU A 282 -3.37 22.96 1.45
N SER A 283 -4.10 23.98 1.92
CA SER A 283 -5.44 24.32 1.46
C SER A 283 -5.49 24.64 -0.05
N LEU A 284 -4.46 25.29 -0.57
CA LEU A 284 -4.34 25.61 -1.99
C LEU A 284 -4.18 24.33 -2.83
N VAL A 285 -3.27 23.45 -2.43
CA VAL A 285 -3.03 22.18 -3.13
C VAL A 285 -4.26 21.27 -3.04
N TYR A 286 -4.92 21.23 -1.87
CA TYR A 286 -6.16 20.49 -1.67
C TYR A 286 -7.28 20.98 -2.60
N PHE A 287 -7.43 22.30 -2.77
CA PHE A 287 -8.39 22.88 -3.70
C PHE A 287 -8.12 22.47 -5.15
N PHE A 288 -6.86 22.48 -5.61
CA PHE A 288 -6.53 22.01 -6.95
C PHE A 288 -6.74 20.49 -7.13
N ALA A 289 -6.47 19.70 -6.09
CA ALA A 289 -6.75 18.26 -6.11
C ALA A 289 -8.27 18.01 -6.26
N PHE A 290 -9.10 18.76 -5.52
CA PHE A 290 -10.56 18.72 -5.66
C PHE A 290 -11.03 19.03 -7.08
N LEU A 291 -10.52 20.10 -7.69
CA LEU A 291 -10.86 20.45 -9.07
C LEU A 291 -10.44 19.36 -10.07
N THR A 292 -9.26 18.77 -9.87
CA THR A 292 -8.75 17.69 -10.72
C THR A 292 -9.62 16.44 -10.62
N GLU A 293 -10.12 16.09 -9.43
CA GLU A 293 -11.07 15.00 -9.22
C GLU A 293 -12.41 15.25 -9.94
N ILE A 294 -12.94 16.49 -9.90
CA ILE A 294 -14.16 16.86 -10.63
C ILE A 294 -13.95 16.70 -12.14
N VAL A 295 -12.85 17.23 -12.66
CA VAL A 295 -12.53 17.12 -14.09
C VAL A 295 -12.41 15.66 -14.49
N HIS A 296 -11.70 14.86 -13.70
CA HIS A 296 -11.59 13.43 -13.95
C HIS A 296 -12.98 12.77 -13.94
N PHE A 297 -13.86 13.13 -13.00
CA PHE A 297 -15.22 12.59 -12.96
C PHE A 297 -16.02 12.92 -14.23
N LEU A 298 -15.89 14.15 -14.75
CA LEU A 298 -16.63 14.62 -15.93
C LEU A 298 -16.08 14.05 -17.24
N VAL A 299 -14.75 14.04 -17.40
CA VAL A 299 -14.09 13.73 -18.68
C VAL A 299 -13.51 12.32 -18.71
N GLY A 300 -13.31 11.68 -17.55
CA GLY A 300 -12.64 10.37 -17.41
C GLY A 300 -13.31 9.21 -18.16
N ARG A 301 -14.61 9.34 -18.50
CA ARG A 301 -15.32 8.37 -19.37
C ARG A 301 -14.88 8.41 -20.82
N VAL A 302 -14.32 9.54 -21.27
CA VAL A 302 -13.90 9.81 -22.65
C VAL A 302 -12.39 9.94 -22.77
N TYR A 303 -11.73 10.49 -21.74
CA TYR A 303 -10.29 10.68 -21.67
C TYR A 303 -9.75 10.29 -20.29
N ASN A 304 -9.11 9.13 -20.25
CA ASN A 304 -8.58 8.55 -19.02
C ASN A 304 -7.19 9.12 -18.71
N PHE A 305 -7.14 10.27 -18.03
CA PHE A 305 -5.90 10.87 -17.56
C PHE A 305 -5.66 10.57 -16.08
N GLN A 306 -4.40 10.43 -15.68
CA GLN A 306 -4.02 10.23 -14.29
C GLN A 306 -3.98 11.59 -13.55
N PRO A 307 -4.76 11.81 -12.47
CA PRO A 307 -4.61 12.99 -11.62
C PRO A 307 -3.20 13.09 -11.04
N LEU A 308 -2.64 14.30 -10.96
CA LEU A 308 -1.32 14.52 -10.37
C LEU A 308 -1.30 14.14 -8.88
N LEU A 309 -2.28 14.67 -8.14
CA LEU A 309 -2.55 14.42 -6.72
C LEU A 309 -4.06 14.35 -6.49
N THR A 310 -4.51 13.38 -5.70
CA THR A 310 -5.88 13.36 -5.14
C THR A 310 -5.92 14.05 -3.78
N ARG A 311 -7.11 14.46 -3.32
CA ARG A 311 -7.29 15.06 -1.98
C ARG A 311 -6.75 14.16 -0.88
N THR A 312 -6.96 12.86 -1.03
CA THR A 312 -6.44 11.83 -0.11
C THR A 312 -4.91 11.81 -0.09
N GLU A 313 -4.26 11.90 -1.27
CA GLU A 313 -2.80 11.97 -1.36
C GLU A 313 -2.26 13.26 -0.72
N VAL A 314 -2.97 14.39 -0.85
CA VAL A 314 -2.60 15.66 -0.18
C VAL A 314 -2.57 15.50 1.34
N TYR A 315 -3.60 14.89 1.95
CA TYR A 315 -3.60 14.65 3.39
C TYR A 315 -2.50 13.66 3.83
N LYS A 316 -2.30 12.56 3.09
CA LYS A 316 -1.27 11.55 3.39
C LYS A 316 0.17 12.08 3.31
N THR A 317 0.39 13.24 2.70
CA THR A 317 1.73 13.78 2.47
C THR A 317 1.97 15.10 3.19
N GLY A 318 0.91 15.79 3.61
CA GLY A 318 0.98 17.16 4.15
C GLY A 318 0.41 17.35 5.55
N VAL A 319 -0.18 16.32 6.17
CA VAL A 319 -0.72 16.35 7.54
C VAL A 319 0.10 15.42 8.42
N THR A 320 0.42 15.85 9.65
CA THR A 320 1.16 15.02 10.61
C THR A 320 0.38 13.76 10.99
N HIS A 321 0.96 12.59 10.75
CA HIS A 321 0.46 11.31 11.21
C HIS A 321 1.61 10.31 11.38
N TYR A 322 1.82 9.85 12.60
CA TYR A 322 2.77 8.78 12.92
C TYR A 322 2.29 7.98 14.13
N PHE A 323 2.77 6.74 14.25
CA PHE A 323 2.20 5.76 15.16
C PHE A 323 3.26 5.08 16.03
N SER A 324 2.88 4.76 17.27
CA SER A 324 3.72 4.00 18.18
C SER A 324 3.85 2.56 17.70
N MET A 325 5.09 2.06 17.70
CA MET A 325 5.41 0.66 17.46
C MET A 325 5.70 -0.11 18.75
N GLU A 326 5.40 0.47 19.92
CA GLU A 326 5.71 -0.13 21.22
C GLU A 326 5.09 -1.54 21.35
N LYS A 327 3.84 -1.70 20.90
CA LYS A 327 3.17 -2.99 20.89
C LYS A 327 3.87 -4.01 19.99
N ALA A 328 4.25 -3.61 18.77
CA ALA A 328 4.99 -4.47 17.84
C ALA A 328 6.36 -4.88 18.39
N ARG A 329 7.08 -3.96 19.03
CA ARG A 329 8.35 -4.26 19.73
C ARG A 329 8.15 -5.27 20.85
N LYS A 330 7.17 -5.03 21.73
CA LYS A 330 6.93 -5.86 22.91
C LYS A 330 6.42 -7.25 22.58
N GLU A 331 5.47 -7.38 21.66
CA GLU A 331 4.77 -8.64 21.40
C GLU A 331 5.37 -9.43 20.24
N LEU A 332 5.89 -8.76 19.21
CA LEU A 332 6.49 -9.40 18.04
C LEU A 332 8.03 -9.46 18.11
N GLY A 333 8.67 -8.65 18.97
CA GLY A 333 10.12 -8.44 18.94
C GLY A 333 10.57 -7.67 17.70
N TYR A 334 9.69 -6.85 17.12
CA TYR A 334 9.98 -6.11 15.89
C TYR A 334 10.93 -4.94 16.15
N GLU A 335 12.15 -5.01 15.62
CA GLU A 335 13.11 -3.91 15.63
C GLU A 335 13.57 -3.62 14.19
N PRO A 336 13.17 -2.46 13.61
CA PRO A 336 13.48 -2.13 12.23
C PRO A 336 14.98 -1.87 12.03
N GLN A 337 15.52 -2.41 10.94
CA GLN A 337 16.86 -2.07 10.48
C GLN A 337 16.85 -0.69 9.79
N GLN A 338 18.00 -0.02 9.78
CA GLN A 338 18.15 1.26 9.10
C GLN A 338 18.43 1.04 7.62
N TYR A 339 17.57 1.61 6.77
CA TYR A 339 17.74 1.66 5.32
C TYR A 339 17.87 3.09 4.82
N SER A 340 18.57 3.25 3.69
CA SER A 340 18.76 4.51 2.98
C SER A 340 17.96 4.50 1.69
N LEU A 341 17.62 5.67 1.15
CA LEU A 341 17.06 5.77 -0.21
C LEU A 341 18.13 5.60 -1.30
N ASP A 342 19.40 5.47 -0.96
CA ASP A 342 20.47 5.29 -1.96
C ASP A 342 20.27 4.02 -2.80
N GLU A 343 19.82 2.91 -2.21
CA GLU A 343 19.49 1.68 -2.95
C GLU A 343 18.31 1.89 -3.92
N VAL A 344 17.37 2.78 -3.57
CA VAL A 344 16.26 3.17 -4.45
C VAL A 344 16.79 4.01 -5.61
N VAL A 345 17.69 4.95 -5.33
CA VAL A 345 18.37 5.76 -6.36
C VAL A 345 19.14 4.86 -7.33
N GLU A 346 19.92 3.92 -6.81
CA GLU A 346 20.66 2.94 -7.62
C GLU A 346 19.72 2.09 -8.47
N TRP A 347 18.61 1.64 -7.89
CA TRP A 347 17.60 0.90 -8.63
C TRP A 347 17.05 1.71 -9.80
N PHE A 348 16.60 2.95 -9.59
CA PHE A 348 16.08 3.79 -10.68
C PHE A 348 17.16 4.12 -11.71
N ARG A 349 18.41 4.39 -11.30
CA ARG A 349 19.53 4.59 -12.22
C ARG A 349 19.78 3.37 -13.10
N SER A 350 19.69 2.15 -12.53
CA SER A 350 19.82 0.90 -13.30
C SER A 350 18.73 0.73 -14.35
N GLN A 351 17.56 1.35 -14.15
CA GLN A 351 16.45 1.39 -15.11
C GLN A 351 16.57 2.56 -16.12
N GLY A 352 17.68 3.31 -16.10
CA GLY A 352 17.92 4.44 -16.99
C GLY A 352 17.24 5.74 -16.58
N CYS A 353 16.78 5.87 -15.34
CA CYS A 353 16.27 7.13 -14.81
C CYS A 353 17.41 8.10 -14.46
N GLY A 354 17.22 9.37 -14.75
CA GLY A 354 18.22 10.43 -14.57
C GLY A 354 18.03 11.59 -15.54
N PRO A 355 18.91 12.60 -15.52
CA PRO A 355 18.73 13.83 -16.29
C PRO A 355 18.62 13.56 -17.79
N LYS A 356 17.45 13.84 -18.37
CA LYS A 356 17.19 13.71 -19.81
C LYS A 356 17.51 15.01 -20.57
N PRO A 357 17.87 14.96 -21.86
CA PRO A 357 18.17 16.16 -22.66
C PRO A 357 17.01 17.16 -22.68
N ARG A 358 17.34 18.46 -22.60
CA ARG A 358 16.40 19.59 -22.43
C ARG A 358 15.24 19.64 -23.45
N ASN A 359 15.44 19.10 -24.66
CA ASN A 359 14.41 19.03 -25.71
C ASN A 359 13.26 18.07 -25.38
N TYR A 360 13.50 17.04 -24.57
CA TYR A 360 12.50 16.06 -24.16
C TYR A 360 11.44 16.69 -23.23
N THR A 361 11.85 17.56 -22.31
CA THR A 361 10.98 18.19 -21.30
C THR A 361 10.05 19.25 -21.91
N MET A 362 10.51 19.98 -22.94
CA MET A 362 9.75 21.09 -23.53
C MET A 362 8.49 20.62 -24.26
N MET A 363 8.56 19.48 -24.97
CA MET A 363 7.42 18.93 -25.72
C MET A 363 6.28 18.47 -24.79
N HIS A 364 6.61 17.91 -23.62
CA HIS A 364 5.62 17.49 -22.63
C HIS A 364 4.98 18.67 -21.89
N LEU A 365 5.78 19.69 -21.52
CA LEU A 365 5.25 20.90 -20.86
C LEU A 365 4.29 21.68 -21.77
N VAL A 366 4.59 21.77 -23.07
CA VAL A 366 3.69 22.41 -24.05
C VAL A 366 2.37 21.65 -24.17
N ARG A 367 2.43 20.31 -24.27
CA ARG A 367 1.23 19.46 -24.31
C ARG A 367 0.39 19.56 -23.04
N ASP A 368 1.03 19.42 -21.88
CA ASP A 368 0.34 19.40 -20.59
C ASP A 368 -0.20 20.80 -20.23
N GLY A 369 0.51 21.87 -20.61
CA GLY A 369 0.03 23.26 -20.53
C GLY A 369 -1.15 23.54 -21.45
N ALA A 370 -1.14 23.01 -22.68
CA ALA A 370 -2.28 23.12 -23.59
C ALA A 370 -3.53 22.38 -23.07
N LEU A 371 -3.35 21.22 -22.44
CA LEU A 371 -4.43 20.49 -21.79
C LEU A 371 -5.01 21.26 -20.59
N LEU A 372 -4.13 21.85 -19.75
CA LEU A 372 -4.56 22.67 -18.61
C LEU A 372 -5.30 23.94 -19.06
N LEU A 373 -4.80 24.62 -20.10
CA LEU A 373 -5.45 25.78 -20.71
C LEU A 373 -6.81 25.41 -21.32
N GLY A 374 -6.90 24.26 -22.00
CA GLY A 374 -8.18 23.73 -22.48
C GLY A 374 -9.16 23.45 -21.35
N LEU A 375 -8.68 22.92 -20.23
CA LEU A 375 -9.48 22.69 -19.02
C LEU A 375 -10.01 23.99 -18.41
N ILE A 376 -9.13 24.99 -18.29
CA ILE A 376 -9.46 26.32 -17.77
C ILE A 376 -10.48 26.98 -18.70
N ALA A 377 -10.29 26.89 -20.02
CA ALA A 377 -11.24 27.43 -20.99
C ALA A 377 -12.63 26.80 -20.87
N VAL A 378 -12.71 25.48 -20.69
CA VAL A 378 -13.99 24.78 -20.44
C VAL A 378 -14.60 25.19 -19.10
N LEU A 379 -13.82 25.33 -18.03
CA LEU A 379 -14.33 25.80 -16.75
C LEU A 379 -14.85 27.24 -16.81
N VAL A 380 -14.15 28.11 -17.54
CA VAL A 380 -14.52 29.52 -17.75
C VAL A 380 -15.76 29.63 -18.65
N SER A 381 -15.96 28.73 -19.62
CA SER A 381 -17.14 28.76 -20.50
C SER A 381 -18.44 28.38 -19.81
N TRP A 382 -18.39 27.86 -18.57
CA TRP A 382 -19.56 27.52 -17.75
C TRP A 382 -19.91 28.62 -16.74
N PHE A 383 -19.08 29.66 -16.60
CA PHE A 383 -19.50 30.86 -15.88
C PHE A 383 -20.48 31.64 -16.76
N PRO A 384 -21.64 32.08 -16.23
CA PRO A 384 -22.52 32.96 -16.98
C PRO A 384 -21.72 34.20 -17.38
N SER A 385 -21.67 34.50 -18.67
CA SER A 385 -21.08 35.72 -19.20
C SER A 385 -21.67 36.90 -18.43
N ALA A 386 -20.82 37.59 -17.66
CA ALA A 386 -21.24 38.68 -16.80
C ALA A 386 -22.12 39.65 -17.60
N VAL A 387 -23.30 39.92 -17.03
CA VAL A 387 -24.25 40.92 -17.48
C VAL A 387 -23.50 42.20 -17.82
N THR A 388 -23.61 42.62 -19.08
CA THR A 388 -23.19 43.94 -19.54
C THR A 388 -23.94 44.99 -18.70
N PHE A 389 -23.22 45.68 -17.81
CA PHE A 389 -23.70 46.94 -17.26
C PHE A 389 -23.74 47.96 -18.39
N SER A 390 -24.94 48.24 -18.91
CA SER A 390 -25.19 49.46 -19.66
C SER A 390 -25.33 50.63 -18.67
N LEU A 391 -24.66 51.73 -19.00
CA LEU A 391 -24.61 53.01 -18.28
C LEU A 391 -25.98 53.57 -17.91
#